data_AF-W4RTZ9-F1
#
_entry.id   AF-W4RTZ9-F1
#
_cell.length_a   1.000
_cell.length_b   1.000
_cell.length_c   1.000
_cell.angle_alpha   90.00
_cell.angle_beta   90.00
_cell.angle_gamma   90.00
#
_symmetry.space_group_name_H-M   'P 1'
#
loop_
_entity.id
_entity.type
_entity.pdbx_description
1 polymer ?
#
loop_
_entity_poly.entity_id
_entity_poly.type
_entity_poly.pdbx_seq_one_letter_code
_entity_poly.pdbx_strand_id
1 'polypeptide(L)'
;MPPQCTGDFKIVPVQQMARKFVLRDLGLKPTQRMPKNVGIIMDIGFSYDEIKRINQYQASQFKYIYLSYPLVEENLTTNDSIQFLKDNNMPDKRSRCYLCPFNCDTTGVDWKEIILSEPLSFIKACFFDRELRAVQKTGRKNMRSIPYFHYSRIPLEEAYPEDFRFFSAIYKQELEAWKQEWFDILHQKYGKRISA
;
A
#
# COMPACT_ATOMS: atom_id res chain seq x y z
N MET A 1 5.26 -16.17 0.59
CA MET A 1 4.00 -15.86 -0.12
C MET A 1 4.06 -14.39 -0.52
N PRO A 2 3.91 -14.04 -1.80
CA PRO A 2 3.84 -12.63 -2.20
C PRO A 2 2.66 -11.95 -1.48
N PRO A 3 2.76 -10.66 -1.11
CA PRO A 3 1.69 -9.99 -0.37
C PRO A 3 0.43 -9.96 -1.24
N GLN A 4 -0.61 -10.69 -0.82
CA GLN A 4 -1.89 -10.77 -1.54
C GLN A 4 -2.50 -9.39 -1.78
N CYS A 5 -2.21 -8.43 -0.89
CA CYS A 5 -2.64 -7.05 -0.97
C CYS A 5 -2.06 -6.27 -2.17
N THR A 6 -0.90 -6.67 -2.73
CA THR A 6 -0.22 -5.88 -3.78
C THR A 6 -1.08 -5.78 -5.04
N GLY A 7 -1.71 -6.88 -5.45
CA GLY A 7 -2.58 -6.91 -6.62
C GLY A 7 -3.78 -5.99 -6.43
N ASP A 8 -4.52 -6.22 -5.35
CA ASP A 8 -5.83 -5.58 -5.12
C ASP A 8 -5.73 -4.11 -4.71
N PHE A 9 -4.73 -3.74 -3.91
CA PHE A 9 -4.63 -2.38 -3.36
C PHE A 9 -3.63 -1.48 -4.06
N LYS A 10 -2.73 -2.01 -4.88
CA LYS A 10 -1.70 -1.21 -5.58
C LYS A 10 -1.80 -1.32 -7.09
N ILE A 11 -1.63 -2.53 -7.63
CA ILE A 11 -1.49 -2.73 -9.08
C ILE A 11 -2.81 -2.44 -9.82
N VAL A 12 -3.89 -3.10 -9.43
CA VAL A 12 -5.19 -2.96 -10.10
C VAL A 12 -5.73 -1.53 -10.03
N PRO A 13 -5.73 -0.84 -8.86
CA PRO A 13 -6.21 0.53 -8.78
C PRO A 13 -5.44 1.51 -9.67
N VAL A 14 -4.10 1.43 -9.70
CA VAL A 14 -3.27 2.32 -10.53
C VAL A 14 -3.57 2.10 -12.01
N GLN A 15 -3.63 0.84 -12.47
CA GLN A 15 -3.95 0.53 -13.86
C GLN A 15 -5.36 0.98 -14.27
N GLN A 16 -6.34 0.81 -13.38
CA GLN A 16 -7.70 1.31 -13.61
C GLN A 16 -7.74 2.84 -13.72
N MET A 17 -6.92 3.53 -12.93
CA MET A 17 -6.86 4.99 -12.99
C MET A 17 -6.18 5.47 -14.26
N ALA A 18 -5.04 4.88 -14.65
CA ALA A 18 -4.37 5.17 -15.92
C ALA A 18 -5.33 5.00 -17.11
N ARG A 19 -6.08 3.89 -17.12
CA ARG A 19 -7.14 3.66 -18.11
C ARG A 19 -8.19 4.77 -18.14
N LYS A 20 -8.70 5.19 -16.97
CA LYS A 20 -9.74 6.23 -16.88
C LYS A 20 -9.24 7.58 -17.39
N PHE A 21 -7.99 7.94 -17.07
CA PHE A 21 -7.37 9.15 -17.58
C PHE A 21 -7.30 9.15 -19.10
N VAL A 22 -6.73 8.10 -19.69
CA VAL A 22 -6.59 8.01 -21.15
C VAL A 22 -7.94 8.01 -21.86
N LEU A 23 -8.94 7.28 -21.35
CA LEU A 23 -10.28 7.34 -21.94
C LEU A 23 -10.89 8.74 -21.90
N ARG A 24 -10.75 9.44 -20.77
CA ARG A 24 -11.27 10.80 -20.63
C ARG A 24 -10.62 11.74 -21.63
N ASP A 25 -9.31 11.64 -21.82
CA ASP A 25 -8.56 12.48 -22.75
C ASP A 25 -8.96 12.19 -24.21
N LEU A 26 -9.44 10.99 -24.50
CA LEU A 26 -10.03 10.60 -25.79
C LEU A 26 -11.53 10.92 -25.91
N GLY A 27 -12.15 11.55 -24.91
CA GLY A 27 -13.60 11.84 -24.90
C GLY A 27 -14.48 10.60 -24.74
N LEU A 28 -13.94 9.50 -24.24
CA LEU A 28 -14.63 8.21 -24.08
C LEU A 28 -15.12 8.00 -22.64
N LYS A 29 -16.25 7.31 -22.51
CA LYS A 29 -16.84 6.90 -21.23
C LYS A 29 -16.02 5.76 -20.61
N PRO A 30 -15.94 5.64 -19.26
CA PRO A 30 -15.22 4.57 -18.57
C PRO A 30 -15.61 3.13 -18.98
N THR A 31 -16.83 2.94 -19.48
CA THR A 31 -17.38 1.65 -19.93
C THR A 31 -16.95 1.27 -21.36
N GLN A 32 -16.47 2.23 -22.17
CA GLN A 32 -16.06 1.98 -23.55
C GLN A 32 -14.71 1.28 -23.60
N ARG A 33 -14.53 0.38 -24.58
CA ARG A 33 -13.27 -0.33 -24.80
C ARG A 33 -12.14 0.64 -25.15
N MET A 34 -10.92 0.31 -24.77
CA MET A 34 -9.74 1.03 -25.24
C MET A 34 -9.64 0.89 -26.77
N PRO A 35 -9.45 1.97 -27.54
CA PRO A 35 -9.20 1.87 -28.97
C PRO A 35 -7.99 0.98 -29.27
N LYS A 36 -8.04 0.21 -30.36
CA LYS A 36 -7.00 -0.78 -30.69
C LYS A 36 -5.63 -0.16 -30.99
N ASN A 37 -5.61 1.10 -31.39
CA ASN A 37 -4.42 1.87 -31.73
C ASN A 37 -3.87 2.69 -30.54
N VAL A 38 -4.40 2.49 -29.33
CA VAL A 38 -3.97 3.20 -28.12
C VAL A 38 -3.31 2.22 -27.15
N GLY A 39 -2.08 2.54 -26.75
CA GLY A 39 -1.34 1.85 -25.70
C GLY A 39 -0.94 2.82 -24.58
N ILE A 40 -0.72 2.28 -23.39
CA ILE A 40 -0.23 3.00 -22.22
C ILE A 40 1.12 2.40 -21.85
N ILE A 41 2.14 3.23 -21.70
CA ILE A 41 3.43 2.83 -21.14
C ILE A 41 3.43 3.27 -19.67
N MET A 42 3.76 2.37 -18.77
CA MET A 42 3.90 2.63 -17.34
C MET A 42 5.34 2.39 -16.92
N ASP A 43 6.05 3.46 -16.58
CA ASP A 43 7.38 3.38 -16.01
C ASP A 43 7.32 2.84 -14.58
N ILE A 44 8.07 1.76 -14.32
CA ILE A 44 8.24 1.19 -12.99
C ILE A 44 9.68 1.45 -12.54
N GLY A 45 9.83 2.19 -11.44
CA GLY A 45 11.12 2.49 -10.83
C GLY A 45 11.73 1.33 -10.04
N PHE A 46 11.93 0.18 -10.68
CA PHE A 46 12.84 -0.84 -10.15
C PHE A 46 14.26 -0.46 -10.52
N SER A 47 15.18 -0.54 -9.56
CA SER A 47 16.60 -0.28 -9.80
C SER A 47 17.28 -1.48 -10.45
N TYR A 48 18.48 -1.29 -11.00
CA TYR A 48 19.26 -2.34 -11.65
C TYR A 48 19.52 -3.56 -10.75
N ASP A 49 19.85 -3.35 -9.47
CA ASP A 49 20.02 -4.42 -8.48
C ASP A 49 18.71 -5.18 -8.16
N GLU A 50 17.58 -4.62 -8.55
CA GLU A 50 16.25 -5.22 -8.41
C GLU A 50 15.75 -5.92 -9.68
N ILE A 51 16.58 -6.09 -10.72
CA ILE A 51 16.21 -6.68 -12.02
C ILE A 51 15.46 -8.02 -11.88
N LYS A 52 15.75 -8.81 -10.85
CA LYS A 52 15.07 -10.08 -10.54
C LYS A 52 13.57 -9.91 -10.23
N ARG A 53 13.11 -8.69 -9.92
CA ARG A 53 11.69 -8.36 -9.69
C ARG A 53 10.92 -8.21 -11.01
N ILE A 54 11.61 -8.02 -12.14
CA ILE A 54 10.99 -7.94 -13.46
C ILE A 54 10.60 -9.35 -13.89
N ASN A 55 9.29 -9.56 -14.05
CA ASN A 55 8.73 -10.83 -14.50
C ASN A 55 7.82 -10.71 -15.74
N GLN A 56 7.52 -9.48 -16.17
CA GLN A 56 6.67 -9.21 -17.34
C GLN A 56 6.91 -7.78 -17.88
N TYR A 57 6.70 -7.59 -19.18
CA TYR A 57 6.76 -6.27 -19.86
C TYR A 57 5.38 -5.77 -20.29
N GLN A 58 4.33 -6.48 -19.90
CA GLN A 58 2.95 -6.16 -20.21
C GLN A 58 2.08 -6.52 -19.01
N ALA A 59 1.09 -5.68 -18.68
CA ALA A 59 0.18 -5.96 -17.58
C ALA A 59 -0.67 -7.20 -17.87
N SER A 60 -0.87 -8.04 -16.85
CA SER A 60 -1.71 -9.23 -16.96
C SER A 60 -3.20 -8.89 -17.08
N GLN A 61 -3.66 -7.85 -16.38
CA GLN A 61 -5.08 -7.45 -16.35
C GLN A 61 -5.50 -6.63 -17.58
N PHE A 62 -4.59 -5.84 -18.16
CA PHE A 62 -4.90 -4.89 -19.24
C PHE A 62 -3.85 -4.96 -20.35
N LYS A 63 -4.18 -5.63 -21.45
CA LYS A 63 -3.24 -5.90 -22.55
C LYS A 63 -2.75 -4.66 -23.30
N TYR A 64 -3.44 -3.52 -23.19
CA TYR A 64 -2.98 -2.24 -23.75
C TYR A 64 -2.01 -1.49 -22.83
N ILE A 65 -1.65 -2.06 -21.67
CA ILE A 65 -0.66 -1.47 -20.75
C ILE A 65 0.65 -2.25 -20.86
N TYR A 66 1.70 -1.54 -21.24
CA TYR A 66 3.08 -1.99 -21.33
C TYR A 66 3.88 -1.43 -20.17
N LEU A 67 4.87 -2.19 -19.70
CA LEU A 67 5.70 -1.84 -18.55
C LEU A 67 7.13 -1.58 -19.04
N SER A 68 7.67 -0.42 -18.67
CA SER A 68 9.05 0.00 -18.91
C SER A 68 9.80 0.08 -17.59
N TYR A 69 11.12 -0.07 -17.64
CA TYR A 69 11.97 -0.10 -16.44
C TYR A 69 13.19 0.80 -16.62
N PRO A 70 13.01 2.14 -16.66
CA PRO A 70 14.05 3.07 -17.08
C PRO A 70 15.36 2.96 -16.28
N LEU A 71 15.26 2.82 -14.96
CA LEU A 71 16.45 2.71 -14.09
C LEU A 71 17.24 1.41 -14.36
N VAL A 72 16.56 0.31 -14.72
CA VAL A 72 17.24 -0.92 -15.12
C VAL A 72 17.88 -0.75 -16.51
N GLU A 73 17.18 -0.11 -17.44
CA GLU A 73 17.65 0.16 -18.80
C GLU A 73 18.91 1.05 -18.79
N GLU A 74 18.99 1.99 -17.86
CA GLU A 74 20.14 2.88 -17.65
C GLU A 74 21.22 2.29 -16.71
N ASN A 75 21.03 1.08 -16.19
CA ASN A 75 21.90 0.43 -15.20
C ASN A 75 22.08 1.23 -13.89
N LEU A 76 21.06 2.00 -13.48
CA LEU A 76 21.04 2.77 -12.25
C LEU A 76 20.62 1.91 -11.06
N THR A 77 21.44 1.89 -10.02
CA THR A 77 21.21 1.13 -8.79
C THR A 77 20.33 1.89 -7.79
N THR A 78 19.90 1.18 -6.75
CA THR A 78 19.20 1.79 -5.60
C THR A 78 20.04 2.89 -4.96
N ASN A 79 21.36 2.72 -4.90
CA ASN A 79 22.27 3.73 -4.35
C ASN A 79 22.32 4.98 -5.23
N ASP A 80 22.32 4.82 -6.55
CA ASP A 80 22.29 5.97 -7.48
C ASP A 80 20.99 6.76 -7.30
N SER A 81 19.86 6.06 -7.15
CA SER A 81 18.57 6.69 -6.85
C SER A 81 18.58 7.45 -5.51
N ILE A 82 19.17 6.87 -4.46
CA ILE A 82 19.30 7.54 -3.16
C ILE A 82 20.20 8.77 -3.26
N GLN A 83 21.31 8.68 -3.99
CA GLN A 83 22.23 9.80 -4.18
C GLN A 83 21.53 10.94 -4.93
N PHE A 84 20.80 10.61 -6.00
CA PHE A 84 19.98 11.58 -6.73
C PHE A 84 18.99 12.30 -5.81
N LEU A 85 18.29 11.57 -4.93
CA LEU A 85 17.35 12.18 -3.99
C LEU A 85 18.06 13.14 -3.03
N LYS A 86 19.23 12.76 -2.50
CA LYS A 86 20.02 13.62 -1.60
C LYS A 86 20.52 14.89 -2.30
N ASP A 87 21.09 14.74 -3.49
CA ASP A 87 21.62 15.86 -4.27
C ASP A 87 20.54 16.89 -4.63
N ASN A 88 19.29 16.42 -4.74
CA ASN A 88 18.12 17.25 -5.05
C ASN A 88 17.31 17.65 -3.80
N ASN A 89 17.82 17.42 -2.58
CA ASN A 89 17.13 17.72 -1.32
C ASN A 89 15.72 17.09 -1.22
N MET A 90 15.56 15.88 -1.75
CA MET A 90 14.33 15.10 -1.70
C MET A 90 14.39 14.04 -0.59
N PRO A 91 13.24 13.60 -0.05
CA PRO A 91 13.21 12.49 0.91
C PRO A 91 13.78 11.21 0.30
N ASP A 92 14.75 10.60 0.99
CA ASP A 92 15.44 9.36 0.57
C ASP A 92 14.89 8.10 1.26
N LYS A 93 13.95 8.28 2.19
CA LYS A 93 13.28 7.18 2.89
C LYS A 93 12.30 6.45 1.98
N ARG A 94 12.39 5.11 1.98
CA ARG A 94 11.45 4.26 1.25
C ARG A 94 10.04 4.36 1.85
N SER A 95 9.04 4.58 1.00
CA SER A 95 7.65 4.52 1.43
C SER A 95 7.22 3.08 1.70
N ARG A 96 6.48 2.87 2.79
CA ARG A 96 5.85 1.58 3.13
C ARG A 96 4.43 1.80 3.64
N CYS A 97 3.59 0.79 3.44
CA CYS A 97 2.24 0.82 3.98
C CYS A 97 2.30 0.46 5.47
N TYR A 98 1.71 1.29 6.33
CA TYR A 98 1.55 0.99 7.76
C TYR A 98 0.63 -0.21 8.04
N LEU A 99 -0.05 -0.75 7.02
CA LEU A 99 -0.86 -1.99 7.10
C LEU A 99 -0.10 -3.24 6.67
N CYS A 100 1.22 -3.15 6.52
CA CYS A 100 2.03 -4.27 6.06
C CYS A 100 2.39 -5.18 7.23
N PRO A 101 1.98 -6.47 7.24
CA PRO A 101 2.41 -7.41 8.28
C PRO A 101 3.89 -7.82 8.17
N PHE A 102 4.58 -7.32 7.15
CA PHE A 102 6.00 -7.56 6.90
C PHE A 102 6.90 -6.39 7.32
N ASN A 103 6.39 -5.46 8.12
CA ASN A 103 7.25 -4.49 8.80
C ASN A 103 8.06 -5.26 9.87
N CYS A 104 9.38 -5.33 9.69
CA CYS A 104 10.27 -6.05 10.59
C CYS A 104 11.71 -5.51 10.52
N ASP A 105 12.43 -5.67 11.63
CA ASP A 105 13.74 -5.09 11.94
C ASP A 105 14.88 -5.50 10.98
N THR A 106 14.67 -6.50 10.13
CA THR A 106 15.74 -7.07 9.29
C THR A 106 15.86 -6.41 7.92
N THR A 107 14.76 -5.91 7.33
CA THR A 107 14.79 -5.28 6.00
C THR A 107 13.74 -4.17 5.86
N GLY A 108 14.16 -2.93 6.10
CA GLY A 108 13.38 -1.70 5.89
C GLY A 108 12.91 -1.06 7.19
N VAL A 109 11.79 -0.34 7.12
CA VAL A 109 11.22 0.37 8.26
C VAL A 109 10.65 -0.64 9.25
N ASP A 110 11.17 -0.61 10.49
CA ASP A 110 10.64 -1.39 11.59
C ASP A 110 9.49 -0.65 12.31
N TRP A 111 8.83 -1.33 13.23
CA TRP A 111 7.74 -0.71 13.98
C TRP A 111 8.21 0.46 14.85
N LYS A 112 9.44 0.44 15.36
CA LYS A 112 9.99 1.53 16.17
C LYS A 112 10.19 2.79 15.33
N GLU A 113 10.68 2.68 14.10
CA GLU A 113 10.79 3.79 13.18
C GLU A 113 9.42 4.39 12.84
N ILE A 114 8.39 3.57 12.59
CA ILE A 114 7.02 4.06 12.37
C ILE A 114 6.49 4.76 13.62
N ILE A 115 6.68 4.18 14.81
CA ILE A 115 6.25 4.77 16.09
C ILE A 115 6.89 6.15 16.27
N LEU A 116 8.18 6.30 15.96
CA LEU A 116 8.92 7.55 16.13
C LEU A 116 8.57 8.60 15.07
N SER A 117 8.48 8.19 13.80
CA SER A 117 8.33 9.13 12.68
C SER A 117 6.87 9.41 12.31
N GLU A 118 5.97 8.45 12.54
CA GLU A 118 4.56 8.51 12.17
C GLU A 118 3.67 7.84 13.24
N PRO A 119 3.62 8.35 14.48
CA PRO A 119 2.88 7.71 15.58
C PRO A 119 1.37 7.54 15.30
N LEU A 120 0.77 8.45 14.52
CA LEU A 120 -0.61 8.29 14.05
C LEU A 120 -0.78 7.09 13.10
N SER A 121 0.21 6.81 12.24
CA SER A 121 0.21 5.59 11.39
C SER A 121 0.30 4.33 12.24
N PHE A 122 1.09 4.35 13.32
CA PHE A 122 1.18 3.23 14.25
C PHE A 122 -0.16 2.91 14.93
N ILE A 123 -0.85 3.90 15.51
CA ILE A 123 -2.15 3.62 16.16
C ILE A 123 -3.24 3.21 15.17
N LYS A 124 -3.22 3.71 13.93
CA LYS A 124 -4.07 3.23 12.83
C LYS A 124 -3.75 1.77 12.51
N ALA A 125 -2.48 1.40 12.48
CA ALA A 125 -2.07 0.01 12.29
C ALA A 125 -2.58 -0.90 13.41
N CYS A 126 -2.49 -0.48 14.68
CA CYS A 126 -3.07 -1.23 15.81
C CYS A 126 -4.58 -1.44 15.65
N PHE A 127 -5.32 -0.41 15.22
CA PHE A 127 -6.74 -0.54 14.91
C PHE A 127 -6.98 -1.61 13.84
N PHE A 128 -6.31 -1.55 12.69
CA PHE A 128 -6.50 -2.55 11.63
C PHE A 128 -6.05 -3.95 12.01
N ASP A 129 -4.94 -4.08 12.72
CA ASP A 129 -4.42 -5.34 13.23
C ASP A 129 -5.49 -6.03 14.12
N ARG A 130 -6.20 -5.26 14.96
CA ARG A 130 -7.34 -5.75 15.74
C ARG A 130 -8.56 -6.06 14.88
N GLU A 131 -9.00 -5.16 14.01
CA GLU A 131 -10.20 -5.35 13.19
C GLU A 131 -10.07 -6.54 12.23
N LEU A 132 -8.88 -6.74 11.65
CA LEU A 132 -8.61 -7.85 10.75
C LEU A 132 -8.75 -9.19 11.47
N ARG A 133 -8.29 -9.27 12.73
CA ARG A 133 -8.51 -10.44 13.60
C ARG A 133 -9.98 -10.62 13.94
N ALA A 134 -10.69 -9.55 14.30
CA ALA A 134 -12.12 -9.60 14.63
C ALA A 134 -12.95 -10.14 13.46
N VAL A 135 -12.70 -9.63 12.25
CA VAL A 135 -13.36 -10.10 11.02
C VAL A 135 -12.99 -11.55 10.73
N GLN A 136 -11.74 -11.95 10.89
CA GLN A 136 -11.30 -13.33 10.64
C GLN A 136 -11.98 -14.33 11.58
N LYS A 137 -12.16 -13.97 12.86
CA LYS A 137 -12.90 -14.80 13.84
C LYS A 137 -14.35 -15.08 13.44
N THR A 138 -14.97 -14.24 12.60
CA THR A 138 -16.36 -14.49 12.13
C THR A 138 -16.48 -15.68 11.18
N GLY A 139 -15.36 -16.22 10.67
CA GLY A 139 -15.35 -17.35 9.73
C GLY A 139 -15.87 -17.01 8.32
N ARG A 140 -16.32 -15.77 8.08
CA ARG A 140 -16.91 -15.32 6.80
C ARG A 140 -15.87 -15.05 5.69
N LYS A 141 -14.58 -15.20 5.98
CA LYS A 141 -13.48 -14.98 5.03
C LYS A 141 -12.67 -16.25 4.88
N ASN A 142 -12.27 -16.54 3.64
CA ASN A 142 -11.36 -17.65 3.28
C ASN A 142 -9.90 -17.35 3.69
N MET A 143 -9.66 -16.88 4.92
CA MET A 143 -8.31 -16.68 5.45
C MET A 143 -7.94 -17.87 6.34
N ARG A 144 -6.97 -18.67 5.89
CA ARG A 144 -6.50 -19.89 6.58
C ARG A 144 -5.75 -19.61 7.88
N SER A 145 -5.35 -18.37 8.15
CA SER A 145 -4.62 -17.98 9.36
C SER A 145 -5.10 -16.65 9.91
N ILE A 146 -4.85 -16.44 11.21
CA ILE A 146 -5.05 -15.17 11.90
C ILE A 146 -3.84 -14.28 11.56
N PRO A 147 -4.02 -13.18 10.82
CA PRO A 147 -2.91 -12.28 10.53
C PRO A 147 -2.56 -11.46 11.78
N TYR A 148 -1.26 -11.26 11.98
CA TYR A 148 -0.69 -10.34 12.95
C TYR A 148 0.28 -9.42 12.24
N PHE A 149 0.32 -8.16 12.64
CA PHE A 149 1.25 -7.18 12.08
C PHE A 149 2.64 -7.24 12.74
N HIS A 150 2.74 -7.89 13.90
CA HIS A 150 4.01 -8.17 14.55
C HIS A 150 4.51 -9.59 14.22
N TYR A 151 5.82 -9.73 13.97
CA TYR A 151 6.43 -11.01 13.60
C TYR A 151 6.29 -12.08 14.70
N SER A 152 6.23 -11.67 15.97
CA SER A 152 6.00 -12.59 17.12
C SER A 152 4.56 -13.13 17.18
N ARG A 153 3.67 -12.71 16.26
CA ARG A 153 2.26 -13.14 16.20
C ARG A 153 1.46 -12.80 17.46
N ILE A 154 1.73 -11.63 18.01
CA ILE A 154 0.96 -10.99 19.08
C ILE A 154 0.32 -9.71 18.53
N PRO A 155 -0.79 -9.23 19.12
CA PRO A 155 -1.35 -7.92 18.79
C PRO A 155 -0.29 -6.83 18.80
N LEU A 156 -0.34 -5.93 17.83
CA LEU A 156 0.64 -4.85 17.72
C LEU A 156 0.62 -3.91 18.94
N GLU A 157 -0.57 -3.67 19.49
CA GLU A 157 -0.78 -2.93 20.74
C GLU A 157 -0.19 -3.64 21.97
N GLU A 158 -0.08 -4.97 21.96
CA GLU A 158 0.57 -5.75 23.02
C GLU A 158 2.08 -5.84 22.84
N ALA A 159 2.57 -5.76 21.60
CA ALA A 159 4.00 -5.69 21.31
C ALA A 159 4.63 -4.36 21.77
N TYR A 160 3.86 -3.28 21.75
CA TYR A 160 4.30 -1.93 22.11
C TYR A 160 3.29 -1.23 23.04
N PRO A 161 3.08 -1.74 24.28
CA PRO A 161 1.97 -1.32 25.13
C PRO A 161 2.11 0.11 25.66
N GLU A 162 3.33 0.54 25.98
CA GLU A 162 3.61 1.88 26.49
C GLU A 162 3.38 2.94 25.40
N ASP A 163 3.93 2.71 24.20
CA ASP A 163 3.74 3.57 23.04
C ASP A 163 2.27 3.64 22.64
N PHE A 164 1.58 2.49 22.61
CA PHE A 164 0.16 2.44 22.28
C PHE A 164 -0.68 3.27 23.26
N ARG A 165 -0.44 3.12 24.57
CA ARG A 165 -1.17 3.87 25.60
C ARG A 165 -0.93 5.38 25.46
N PHE A 166 0.32 5.78 25.26
CA PHE A 166 0.70 7.19 25.12
C PHE A 166 0.11 7.82 23.86
N PHE A 167 0.37 7.23 22.68
CA PHE A 167 -0.07 7.81 21.41
C PHE A 167 -1.56 7.70 21.18
N SER A 168 -2.24 6.67 21.68
CA SER A 168 -3.71 6.59 21.60
C SER A 168 -4.40 7.67 22.43
N ALA A 169 -3.78 8.14 23.51
CA ALA A 169 -4.29 9.27 24.27
C ALA A 169 -4.08 10.59 23.54
N ILE A 170 -2.88 10.80 22.98
CA ILE A 170 -2.51 12.03 22.27
C ILE A 170 -3.34 12.21 21.00
N TYR A 171 -3.39 11.20 20.14
CA TYR A 171 -4.01 11.27 18.81
C TYR A 171 -5.45 10.77 18.80
N LYS A 172 -6.13 10.80 19.95
CA LYS A 172 -7.48 10.25 20.09
C LYS A 172 -8.45 10.89 19.10
N GLN A 173 -8.43 12.21 18.97
CA GLN A 173 -9.37 12.95 18.13
C GLN A 173 -9.11 12.68 16.64
N GLU A 174 -7.85 12.69 16.23
CA GLU A 174 -7.41 12.42 14.86
C GLU A 174 -7.72 10.99 14.44
N LEU A 175 -7.55 10.03 15.36
CA LEU A 175 -7.89 8.64 15.12
C LEU A 175 -9.41 8.49 14.93
N GLU A 176 -10.24 9.11 15.76
CA GLU A 176 -11.70 9.04 15.62
C GLU A 176 -12.20 9.73 14.35
N ALA A 177 -11.66 10.91 14.02
CA ALA A 177 -11.99 11.59 12.77
C ALA A 177 -11.63 10.74 11.55
N TRP A 178 -10.44 10.14 11.55
CA TRP A 178 -10.00 9.25 10.48
C TRP A 178 -10.87 7.99 10.36
N LYS A 179 -11.28 7.38 11.48
CA LYS A 179 -12.22 6.23 11.47
C LYS A 179 -13.56 6.63 10.87
N GLN A 180 -14.11 7.78 11.27
CA GLN A 180 -15.39 8.27 10.78
C GLN A 180 -15.35 8.49 9.26
N GLU A 181 -14.30 9.16 8.76
CA GLU A 181 -14.09 9.34 7.32
C GLU A 181 -14.06 7.99 6.57
N TRP A 182 -13.35 7.01 7.13
CA TRP A 182 -13.29 5.66 6.57
C TRP A 182 -14.66 4.98 6.52
N PHE A 183 -15.43 5.03 7.61
CA PHE A 183 -16.77 4.45 7.65
C PHE A 183 -17.72 5.14 6.67
N ASP A 184 -17.61 6.46 6.51
CA ASP A 184 -18.41 7.22 5.55
C ASP A 184 -18.10 6.82 4.10
N ILE A 185 -16.82 6.67 3.75
CA ILE A 185 -16.40 6.17 2.42
C ILE A 185 -16.95 4.77 2.17
N LEU A 186 -16.87 3.88 3.17
CA LEU A 186 -17.39 2.52 3.05
C LEU A 186 -18.90 2.50 2.89
N HIS A 187 -19.62 3.35 3.62
CA HIS A 187 -21.05 3.50 3.51
C HIS A 187 -21.45 4.02 2.13
N GLN A 188 -20.81 5.08 1.64
CA GLN A 188 -21.06 5.63 0.31
C GLN A 188 -20.79 4.61 -0.80
N LYS A 189 -19.70 3.86 -0.69
CA LYS A 189 -19.26 2.94 -1.75
C LYS A 189 -20.02 1.61 -1.76
N TYR A 190 -20.35 1.07 -0.59
CA TYR A 190 -20.91 -0.27 -0.46
C TYR A 190 -22.35 -0.30 0.08
N GLY A 191 -22.91 0.84 0.47
CA GLY A 191 -24.25 0.93 1.07
C GLY A 191 -24.37 0.20 2.42
N LYS A 192 -23.24 -0.07 3.08
CA LYS A 192 -23.20 -0.81 4.36
C LYS A 192 -22.77 0.14 5.48
N ARG A 193 -23.58 0.27 6.52
CA ARG A 193 -23.12 0.80 7.81
C ARG A 193 -22.32 -0.31 8.48
N ILE A 194 -21.01 -0.13 8.54
CA ILE A 194 -20.15 -0.91 9.43
C ILE A 194 -20.18 -0.12 10.74
N SER A 195 -20.77 -0.68 11.79
CA SER A 195 -20.72 -0.05 13.11
C SER A 195 -19.27 -0.02 13.60
N ALA A 196 -18.85 1.12 14.14
CA ALA A 196 -17.59 1.28 14.86
C ALA A 196 -17.53 0.35 16.08
#